data_AF-A0A814E9R6-F1
#
_entry.id   AF-A0A814E9R6-F1
#
_cell.length_a   1.000
_cell.length_b   1.000
_cell.length_c   1.000
_cell.angle_alpha   90.00
_cell.angle_beta   90.00
_cell.angle_gamma   90.00
#
_symmetry.space_group_name_H-M   'P 1'
#
loop_
_entity.id
_entity.type
_entity.pdbx_description
1 polymer ?
#
loop_
_entity_poly.entity_id
_entity_poly.type
_entity_poly.pdbx_seq_one_letter_code
_entity_poly.pdbx_strand_id
1 'polypeptide(L)'
;MDVQTEVCITALVQSKSEQQHHHRRQLFGSSTSRIPNSGYRVDSYKVYFNGQLVEGLSASSFKDLGYGYAKDIMHVFFMGKQIKGASGSSFQVLAGGWYSKDFMDVYYWGEKLPGASGSSFQVLSGQYAKDFMDVFYAGKKIQGASASSFKILEDGYAKDFMDVYYGGKKVQGASASSFKVLSNGYAKDSWDTYYMGEKVHNG
;
A
#
# COMPACT_ATOMS: atom_id res chain seq x y z
N MET A 1 -19.76 -27.97 -6.06
CA MET A 1 -18.31 -27.71 -6.12
C MET A 1 -17.79 -27.93 -4.73
N ASP A 2 -16.81 -28.82 -4.58
CA ASP A 2 -16.39 -29.33 -3.27
C ASP A 2 -15.53 -28.30 -2.54
N VAL A 3 -15.68 -28.24 -1.21
CA VAL A 3 -15.05 -27.23 -0.33
C VAL A 3 -13.52 -27.28 -0.43
N GLN A 4 -12.97 -28.45 -0.76
CA GLN A 4 -11.53 -28.61 -1.01
C GLN A 4 -11.02 -27.83 -2.25
N THR A 5 -11.87 -27.62 -3.26
CA THR A 5 -11.47 -26.93 -4.49
C THR A 5 -11.35 -25.41 -4.29
N GLU A 6 -12.22 -24.81 -3.46
CA GLU A 6 -12.13 -23.38 -3.11
C GLU A 6 -10.94 -23.06 -2.19
N VAL A 7 -10.61 -23.96 -1.26
CA VAL A 7 -9.43 -23.81 -0.38
C VAL A 7 -8.13 -23.87 -1.19
N CYS A 8 -8.04 -24.76 -2.19
CA CYS A 8 -6.87 -24.85 -3.06
C CYS A 8 -6.68 -23.59 -3.93
N ILE A 9 -7.75 -23.03 -4.49
CA ILE A 9 -7.67 -21.82 -5.30
C ILE A 9 -7.27 -20.61 -4.45
N THR A 10 -7.79 -20.51 -3.22
CA THR A 10 -7.47 -19.41 -2.31
C THR A 10 -6.01 -19.44 -1.85
N ALA A 11 -5.46 -20.64 -1.57
CA ALA A 11 -4.04 -20.83 -1.24
C ALA A 11 -3.10 -20.54 -2.44
N LEU A 12 -3.53 -20.85 -3.67
CA LEU A 12 -2.78 -20.52 -4.90
C LEU A 12 -2.76 -19.02 -5.21
N VAL A 13 -3.83 -18.28 -4.89
CA VAL A 13 -3.87 -16.82 -5.04
C VAL A 13 -3.03 -16.12 -3.97
N GLN A 14 -3.08 -16.60 -2.72
CA GLN A 14 -2.27 -16.06 -1.63
C GLN A 14 -0.77 -16.29 -1.88
N SER A 15 -0.37 -17.50 -2.28
CA SER A 15 1.04 -17.81 -2.58
C SER A 15 1.61 -17.01 -3.75
N LYS A 16 0.83 -16.72 -4.80
CA LYS A 16 1.27 -15.82 -5.90
C LYS A 16 1.45 -14.37 -5.44
N SER A 17 0.58 -13.87 -4.56
CA SER A 17 0.71 -12.53 -3.99
C SER A 17 1.91 -12.43 -3.04
N GLU A 18 2.15 -13.45 -2.22
CA GLU A 18 3.28 -13.53 -1.30
C GLU A 18 4.62 -13.69 -2.03
N GLN A 19 4.68 -14.47 -3.11
CA GLN A 19 5.87 -14.57 -3.96
C GLN A 19 6.19 -13.25 -4.68
N GLN A 20 5.17 -12.48 -5.12
CA GLN A 20 5.37 -11.13 -5.65
C GLN A 20 5.84 -10.14 -4.58
N HIS A 21 5.36 -10.28 -3.33
CA HIS A 21 5.81 -9.46 -2.21
C HIS A 21 7.23 -9.83 -1.73
N HIS A 22 7.61 -11.12 -1.74
CA HIS A 22 8.94 -11.58 -1.33
C HIS A 22 10.03 -11.16 -2.31
N HIS A 23 9.76 -11.15 -3.63
CA HIS A 23 10.73 -10.67 -4.63
C HIS A 23 10.95 -9.15 -4.57
N ARG A 24 10.01 -8.38 -4.00
CA ARG A 24 10.08 -6.91 -3.88
C ARG A 24 10.67 -6.40 -2.56
N ARG A 25 10.78 -7.24 -1.52
CA ARG A 25 11.44 -6.90 -0.25
C ARG A 25 12.96 -6.70 -0.36
N GLN A 26 13.60 -7.17 -1.45
CA GLN A 26 15.05 -7.06 -1.63
C GLN A 26 15.55 -5.71 -2.17
N LEU A 27 14.68 -4.78 -2.54
CA LEU A 27 15.09 -3.51 -3.16
C LEU A 27 15.34 -2.36 -2.18
N PHE A 28 15.05 -2.54 -0.89
CA PHE A 28 15.14 -1.49 0.11
C PHE A 28 16.01 -1.92 1.29
N GLY A 29 17.28 -2.20 1.00
CA GLY A 29 18.36 -2.28 1.98
C GLY A 29 19.15 -0.97 1.99
N SER A 30 19.05 -0.22 3.09
CA SER A 30 19.96 0.88 3.40
C SER A 30 21.34 0.30 3.75
N SER A 31 22.26 0.29 2.79
CA SER A 31 23.71 0.23 3.05
C SER A 31 24.50 0.55 1.78
N THR A 32 25.49 1.42 1.95
CA THR A 32 26.34 2.03 0.93
C THR A 32 27.13 1.00 0.10
N SER A 33 26.60 0.68 -1.07
CA SER A 33 27.38 0.19 -2.21
C SER A 33 26.90 1.00 -3.42
N ARG A 34 27.75 1.88 -3.95
CA ARG A 34 27.48 2.59 -5.19
C ARG A 34 27.50 1.57 -6.32
N ILE A 35 26.39 0.88 -6.55
CA ILE A 35 26.15 0.18 -7.80
C ILE A 35 26.14 1.28 -8.88
N PRO A 36 27.13 1.32 -9.78
CA PRO A 36 27.09 2.24 -10.91
C PRO A 36 25.79 1.92 -11.66
N ASN A 37 24.96 2.94 -11.88
CA ASN A 37 23.65 2.80 -12.54
C ASN A 37 22.50 2.18 -11.72
N SER A 38 22.42 2.33 -10.40
CA SER A 38 21.14 2.14 -9.69
C SER A 38 20.33 3.45 -9.60
N GLY A 39 19.03 3.39 -9.91
CA GLY A 39 18.09 4.50 -9.75
C GLY A 39 18.04 5.46 -10.93
N TYR A 40 17.46 6.65 -10.70
CA TYR A 40 17.42 7.70 -11.71
C TYR A 40 18.75 8.47 -11.80
N ARG A 41 19.12 8.84 -13.02
CA ARG A 41 20.27 9.70 -13.32
C ARG A 41 19.87 10.67 -14.42
N VAL A 42 20.39 11.90 -14.34
CA VAL A 42 20.13 12.94 -15.35
C VAL A 42 21.47 13.46 -15.87
N ASP A 43 21.58 13.56 -17.20
CA ASP A 43 22.64 14.32 -17.87
C ASP A 43 22.09 15.68 -18.34
N SER A 44 22.81 16.41 -19.20
CA SER A 44 22.38 17.73 -19.67
C SER A 44 21.01 17.75 -20.39
N TYR A 45 20.55 16.63 -20.95
CA TYR A 45 19.32 16.58 -21.76
C TYR A 45 18.46 15.32 -21.56
N LYS A 46 18.99 14.28 -20.94
CA LYS A 46 18.39 12.95 -20.87
C LYS A 46 18.31 12.47 -19.43
N VAL A 47 17.23 11.76 -19.16
CA VAL A 47 17.03 11.06 -17.90
C VAL A 47 17.12 9.56 -18.15
N TYR A 48 17.78 8.86 -17.24
CA TYR A 48 17.96 7.41 -17.30
C TYR A 48 17.45 6.78 -16.01
N PHE A 49 16.92 5.57 -16.10
CA PHE A 49 16.63 4.71 -14.96
C PHE A 49 17.39 3.40 -15.15
N ASN A 50 18.23 3.05 -14.17
CA ASN A 50 19.11 1.88 -14.25
C ASN A 50 19.96 1.80 -15.53
N GLY A 51 20.43 2.96 -16.03
CA GLY A 51 21.22 3.07 -17.26
C GLY A 51 20.41 3.05 -18.56
N GLN A 52 19.09 2.84 -18.51
CA GLN A 52 18.21 2.90 -19.68
C GLN A 52 17.59 4.28 -19.82
N LEU A 53 17.55 4.82 -21.04
CA LEU A 53 16.92 6.11 -21.34
C LEU A 53 15.42 6.07 -20.97
N VAL A 54 14.96 7.09 -20.27
CA VAL A 54 13.54 7.30 -19.93
C VAL A 54 12.99 8.34 -20.89
N GLU A 55 12.34 7.88 -21.95
CA GLU A 55 11.74 8.75 -22.95
C GLU A 55 10.56 9.56 -22.39
N GLY A 56 10.39 10.78 -22.89
CA GLY A 56 9.28 11.67 -22.51
C GLY A 56 9.46 12.41 -21.18
N LEU A 57 10.52 12.11 -20.41
CA LEU A 57 10.82 12.79 -19.16
C LEU A 57 11.81 13.95 -19.40
N SER A 58 11.37 15.17 -19.10
CA SER A 58 12.14 16.39 -19.34
C SER A 58 13.25 16.58 -18.31
N ALA A 59 14.51 16.51 -18.76
CA ALA A 59 15.68 16.72 -17.91
C ALA A 59 15.72 18.12 -17.25
N SER A 60 15.17 19.16 -17.91
CA SER A 60 15.23 20.54 -17.41
C SER A 60 14.34 20.81 -16.20
N SER A 61 13.30 19.99 -16.00
CA SER A 61 12.39 20.07 -14.83
C SER A 61 12.36 18.76 -14.04
N PHE A 62 13.32 17.88 -14.30
CA PHE A 62 13.43 16.58 -13.66
C PHE A 62 13.60 16.71 -12.15
N LYS A 63 12.88 15.86 -11.43
CA LYS A 63 13.04 15.67 -9.99
C LYS A 63 12.93 14.19 -9.65
N ASP A 64 13.98 13.67 -9.01
CA ASP A 64 13.93 12.39 -8.31
C ASP A 64 13.14 12.58 -7.00
N LEU A 65 12.09 11.78 -6.80
CA LEU A 65 11.24 11.82 -5.62
C LEU A 65 11.59 10.70 -4.62
N GLY A 66 12.59 9.87 -4.92
CA GLY A 66 12.94 8.69 -4.15
C GLY A 66 11.98 7.53 -4.36
N TYR A 67 12.27 6.38 -3.74
CA TYR A 67 11.47 5.15 -3.83
C TYR A 67 11.21 4.64 -5.26
N GLY A 68 12.03 5.07 -6.22
CA GLY A 68 11.85 4.76 -7.63
C GLY A 68 10.83 5.65 -8.34
N TYR A 69 10.35 6.73 -7.73
CA TYR A 69 9.53 7.73 -8.40
C TYR A 69 10.39 8.89 -8.90
N ALA A 70 10.07 9.39 -10.08
CA ALA A 70 10.58 10.65 -10.58
C ALA A 70 9.49 11.38 -11.36
N LYS A 71 9.68 12.68 -11.57
CA LYS A 71 8.74 13.50 -12.34
C LYS A 71 9.44 14.61 -13.09
N ASP A 72 8.71 15.17 -14.04
CA ASP A 72 8.91 16.52 -14.55
C ASP A 72 7.64 17.34 -14.27
N ILE A 73 7.48 18.52 -14.90
CA ILE A 73 6.30 19.36 -14.68
C ILE A 73 4.98 18.74 -15.21
N MET A 74 5.04 17.85 -16.20
CA MET A 74 3.88 17.22 -16.85
C MET A 74 3.73 15.75 -16.47
N HIS A 75 4.83 15.00 -16.44
CA HIS A 75 4.85 13.55 -16.39
C HIS A 75 5.41 13.02 -15.08
N VAL A 76 4.95 11.83 -14.72
CA VAL A 76 5.44 11.08 -13.56
C VAL A 76 5.82 9.69 -14.01
N PHE A 77 6.91 9.18 -13.43
CA PHE A 77 7.46 7.87 -13.72
C PHE A 77 7.69 7.12 -12.42
N PHE A 78 7.50 5.80 -12.50
CA PHE A 78 7.85 4.84 -11.46
C PHE A 78 8.73 3.75 -12.05
N MET A 79 9.92 3.57 -11.49
CA MET A 79 10.95 2.64 -11.94
C MET A 79 11.21 2.71 -13.46
N GLY A 80 11.33 3.93 -13.98
CA GLY A 80 11.57 4.19 -15.41
C GLY A 80 10.34 4.10 -16.31
N LYS A 81 9.18 3.66 -15.80
CA LYS A 81 7.93 3.55 -16.55
C LYS A 81 7.00 4.73 -16.25
N GLN A 82 6.45 5.35 -17.29
CA GLN A 82 5.49 6.44 -17.12
C GLN A 82 4.21 5.96 -16.42
N ILE A 83 3.77 6.70 -15.40
CA ILE A 83 2.45 6.56 -14.80
C ILE A 83 1.48 7.40 -15.63
N LYS A 84 0.73 6.75 -16.52
CA LYS A 84 -0.17 7.46 -17.43
C LYS A 84 -1.28 8.18 -16.66
N GLY A 85 -1.52 9.44 -17.02
CA GLY A 85 -2.55 10.30 -16.43
C GLY A 85 -2.14 10.99 -15.13
N ALA A 86 -1.01 10.62 -14.53
CA ALA A 86 -0.51 11.29 -13.32
C ALA A 86 0.03 12.69 -13.64
N SER A 87 -0.38 13.67 -12.83
CA SER A 87 -0.02 15.08 -13.01
C SER A 87 1.28 15.42 -12.29
N GLY A 88 2.37 15.61 -13.05
CA GLY A 88 3.68 15.99 -12.52
C GLY A 88 3.66 17.23 -11.62
N SER A 89 2.85 18.24 -11.93
CA SER A 89 2.78 19.49 -11.17
C SER A 89 2.29 19.32 -9.72
N SER A 90 1.41 18.35 -9.47
CA SER A 90 0.82 18.10 -8.14
C SER A 90 1.24 16.77 -7.50
N PHE A 91 2.01 15.94 -8.21
CA PHE A 91 2.40 14.63 -7.74
C PHE A 91 3.31 14.67 -6.50
N GLN A 92 3.00 13.80 -5.55
CA GLN A 92 3.67 13.64 -4.26
C GLN A 92 3.78 12.14 -3.91
N VAL A 93 4.95 11.73 -3.45
CA VAL A 93 5.16 10.41 -2.83
C VAL A 93 4.85 10.53 -1.34
N LEU A 94 4.03 9.62 -0.81
CA LEU A 94 3.60 9.64 0.59
C LEU A 94 4.51 8.74 1.45
N ALA A 95 4.32 8.79 2.77
CA ALA A 95 5.14 8.08 3.74
C ALA A 95 5.30 6.58 3.40
N GLY A 96 6.53 6.08 3.46
CA GLY A 96 6.89 4.70 3.13
C GLY A 96 7.05 4.39 1.63
N GLY A 97 6.73 5.34 0.74
CA GLY A 97 6.94 5.19 -0.71
C GLY A 97 5.96 4.24 -1.42
N TRP A 98 5.08 3.57 -0.68
CA TRP A 98 4.10 2.65 -1.26
C TRP A 98 2.95 3.38 -1.93
N TYR A 99 2.45 4.43 -1.28
CA TYR A 99 1.42 5.30 -1.82
C TYR A 99 2.03 6.58 -2.38
N SER A 100 1.43 7.07 -3.45
CA SER A 100 1.69 8.38 -4.02
C SER A 100 0.38 8.95 -4.55
N LYS A 101 0.29 10.25 -4.73
CA LYS A 101 -0.93 10.89 -5.24
C LYS A 101 -0.59 12.11 -6.07
N ASP A 102 -1.48 12.46 -6.97
CA ASP A 102 -1.59 13.83 -7.43
C ASP A 102 -2.84 14.48 -6.81
N PHE A 103 -3.31 15.59 -7.36
CA PHE A 103 -4.50 16.26 -6.82
C PHE A 103 -5.78 15.41 -6.93
N MET A 104 -5.93 14.59 -7.98
CA MET A 104 -7.15 13.85 -8.26
C MET A 104 -7.03 12.38 -7.88
N ASP A 105 -5.90 11.77 -8.23
CA ASP A 105 -5.70 10.33 -8.21
C ASP A 105 -4.69 9.90 -7.16
N VAL A 106 -4.85 8.65 -6.71
CA VAL A 106 -3.93 7.96 -5.82
C VAL A 106 -3.34 6.77 -6.57
N TYR A 107 -2.11 6.43 -6.23
CA TYR A 107 -1.36 5.33 -6.82
C TYR A 107 -0.73 4.49 -5.72
N TYR A 108 -0.64 3.19 -5.96
CA TYR A 108 0.03 2.22 -5.10
C TYR A 108 1.10 1.50 -5.93
N TRP A 109 2.37 1.67 -5.58
CA TRP A 109 3.51 1.16 -6.36
C TRP A 109 3.46 1.54 -7.85
N GLY A 110 3.16 2.81 -8.14
CA GLY A 110 3.07 3.35 -9.49
C GLY A 110 1.81 2.99 -10.28
N GLU A 111 0.93 2.15 -9.73
CA GLU A 111 -0.33 1.77 -10.37
C GLU A 111 -1.49 2.58 -9.79
N LYS A 112 -2.39 3.07 -10.65
CA LYS A 112 -3.55 3.88 -10.21
C LYS A 112 -4.47 3.05 -9.32
N LEU A 113 -4.86 3.62 -8.17
CA LEU A 113 -5.78 3.03 -7.21
C LEU A 113 -7.21 3.50 -7.52
N PRO A 114 -8.07 2.67 -8.13
CA PRO A 114 -9.38 3.12 -8.61
C PRO A 114 -10.30 3.54 -7.46
N GLY A 115 -11.00 4.66 -7.64
CA GLY A 115 -11.97 5.19 -6.68
C GLY A 115 -11.37 5.98 -5.51
N ALA A 116 -10.05 5.91 -5.28
CA ALA A 116 -9.40 6.68 -4.24
C ALA A 116 -9.26 8.16 -4.61
N SER A 117 -9.55 9.05 -3.66
CA SER A 117 -9.53 10.49 -3.86
C SER A 117 -8.21 11.14 -3.43
N GLY A 118 -7.40 11.61 -4.40
CA GLY A 118 -6.11 12.25 -4.13
C GLY A 118 -6.20 13.48 -3.23
N SER A 119 -7.31 14.24 -3.29
CA SER A 119 -7.49 15.46 -2.50
C SER A 119 -7.69 15.21 -1.00
N SER A 120 -8.20 14.03 -0.61
CA SER A 120 -8.48 13.68 0.79
C SER A 120 -7.69 12.46 1.30
N PHE A 121 -6.87 11.84 0.45
CA PHE A 121 -6.12 10.64 0.80
C PHE A 121 -5.08 10.87 1.90
N GLN A 122 -5.08 9.99 2.89
CA GLN A 122 -4.22 9.99 4.06
C GLN A 122 -3.68 8.58 4.29
N VAL A 123 -2.35 8.47 4.34
CA VAL A 123 -1.69 7.23 4.79
C VAL A 123 -1.77 7.20 6.32
N LEU A 124 -2.24 6.07 6.86
CA LEU A 124 -2.27 5.81 8.29
C LEU A 124 -0.99 5.02 8.66
N SER A 125 -1.08 4.04 9.56
CA SER A 125 0.03 3.13 9.87
C SER A 125 -0.24 1.72 9.34
N GLY A 126 0.79 0.87 9.30
CA GLY A 126 0.64 -0.56 8.98
C GLY A 126 0.06 -0.86 7.59
N GLN A 127 0.36 -0.05 6.57
CA GLN A 127 -0.19 -0.11 5.19
C GLN A 127 -1.68 0.27 5.05
N TYR A 128 -2.33 0.64 6.14
CA TYR A 128 -3.66 1.24 6.07
C TYR A 128 -3.57 2.67 5.54
N ALA A 129 -4.58 3.06 4.79
CA ALA A 129 -4.80 4.41 4.33
C ALA A 129 -6.31 4.65 4.23
N LYS A 130 -6.71 5.89 4.11
CA LYS A 130 -8.10 6.24 3.85
C LYS A 130 -8.20 7.50 3.03
N ASP A 131 -9.33 7.71 2.37
CA ASP A 131 -9.76 9.03 1.97
C ASP A 131 -11.02 9.40 2.78
N PHE A 132 -11.79 10.38 2.31
CA PHE A 132 -13.01 10.79 2.99
C PHE A 132 -14.10 9.68 3.01
N MET A 133 -14.16 8.84 1.97
CA MET A 133 -15.22 7.85 1.77
C MET A 133 -14.78 6.44 2.14
N ASP A 134 -13.57 6.08 1.75
CA ASP A 134 -13.10 4.70 1.70
C ASP A 134 -11.85 4.46 2.54
N VAL A 135 -11.71 3.23 3.01
CA VAL A 135 -10.52 2.74 3.70
C VAL A 135 -9.81 1.72 2.81
N PHE A 136 -8.49 1.75 2.84
CA PHE A 136 -7.63 0.92 2.02
C PHE A 136 -6.59 0.21 2.88
N TYR A 137 -6.20 -0.99 2.46
CA TYR A 137 -5.06 -1.71 3.00
C TYR A 137 -4.22 -2.24 1.84
N ALA A 138 -2.93 -1.93 1.83
CA ALA A 138 -1.98 -2.39 0.81
C ALA A 138 -2.50 -2.21 -0.64
N GLY A 139 -3.08 -1.04 -0.94
CA GLY A 139 -3.60 -0.71 -2.27
C GLY A 139 -4.94 -1.38 -2.61
N LYS A 140 -5.70 -1.89 -1.63
CA LYS A 140 -7.03 -2.48 -1.85
C LYS A 140 -8.06 -1.83 -0.94
N LYS A 141 -9.22 -1.49 -1.49
CA LYS A 141 -10.38 -1.01 -0.73
C LYS A 141 -10.87 -2.11 0.22
N ILE A 142 -11.08 -1.76 1.49
CA ILE A 142 -11.72 -2.60 2.49
C ILE A 142 -13.23 -2.39 2.37
N GLN A 143 -13.94 -3.42 1.91
CA GLN A 143 -15.39 -3.32 1.70
C GLN A 143 -16.14 -3.21 3.04
N GLY A 144 -17.06 -2.25 3.13
CA GLY A 144 -17.88 -2.01 4.31
C GLY A 144 -17.23 -1.16 5.41
N ALA A 145 -15.93 -0.88 5.32
CA ALA A 145 -15.23 -0.10 6.33
C ALA A 145 -15.67 1.37 6.35
N SER A 146 -15.96 1.88 7.54
CA SER A 146 -16.37 3.28 7.73
C SER A 146 -15.16 4.19 7.89
N ALA A 147 -14.80 4.93 6.82
CA ALA A 147 -13.66 5.86 6.84
C ALA A 147 -13.76 6.95 7.92
N SER A 148 -14.98 7.38 8.27
CA SER A 148 -15.21 8.43 9.29
C SER A 148 -14.90 7.96 10.71
N SER A 149 -15.05 6.67 11.01
CA SER A 149 -14.82 6.10 12.35
C SER A 149 -13.59 5.18 12.42
N PHE A 150 -12.91 4.96 11.29
CA PHE A 150 -11.75 4.06 11.20
C PHE A 150 -10.57 4.53 12.07
N LYS A 151 -10.04 3.59 12.84
CA LYS A 151 -8.90 3.78 13.75
C LYS A 151 -7.94 2.61 13.62
N ILE A 152 -6.66 2.92 13.51
CA ILE A 152 -5.61 1.90 13.61
C ILE A 152 -5.42 1.53 15.07
N LEU A 153 -5.30 0.24 15.32
CA LEU A 153 -4.87 -0.32 16.59
C LEU A 153 -3.41 -0.80 16.45
N GLU A 154 -2.96 -1.64 17.37
CA GLU A 154 -1.63 -2.24 17.31
C GLU A 154 -1.62 -3.56 16.54
N ASP A 155 -0.43 -4.09 16.25
CA ASP A 155 -0.22 -5.42 15.65
C ASP A 155 -1.00 -5.70 14.36
N GLY A 156 -1.25 -4.67 13.54
CA GLY A 156 -1.95 -4.80 12.26
C GLY A 156 -3.47 -4.87 12.37
N TYR A 157 -4.01 -4.78 13.60
CA TYR A 157 -5.43 -4.58 13.81
C TYR A 157 -5.84 -3.14 13.55
N ALA A 158 -7.07 -2.99 13.12
CA ALA A 158 -7.78 -1.73 13.01
C ALA A 158 -9.25 -1.97 13.31
N LYS A 159 -10.01 -0.91 13.50
CA LYS A 159 -11.47 -1.00 13.68
C LYS A 159 -12.15 0.24 13.17
N ASP A 160 -13.40 0.10 12.80
CA ASP A 160 -14.33 1.21 12.78
C ASP A 160 -15.31 1.07 13.96
N PHE A 161 -16.45 1.75 13.92
CA PHE A 161 -17.44 1.67 14.99
C PHE A 161 -18.10 0.28 15.10
N MET A 162 -18.29 -0.41 13.97
CA MET A 162 -19.04 -1.68 13.90
C MET A 162 -18.12 -2.89 13.85
N ASP A 163 -17.01 -2.78 13.12
CA ASP A 163 -16.21 -3.91 12.70
C ASP A 163 -14.74 -3.77 13.11
N VAL A 164 -14.12 -4.93 13.32
CA VAL A 164 -12.68 -5.07 13.54
C VAL A 164 -12.04 -5.67 12.30
N TYR A 165 -10.83 -5.22 11.99
CA TYR A 165 -10.07 -5.65 10.83
C TYR A 165 -8.67 -6.08 11.24
N TYR A 166 -8.13 -7.08 10.55
CA TYR A 166 -6.73 -7.48 10.62
C TYR A 166 -6.18 -7.59 9.20
N GLY A 167 -5.10 -6.87 8.91
CA GLY A 167 -4.51 -6.84 7.56
C GLY A 167 -5.53 -6.50 6.46
N GLY A 168 -6.47 -5.60 6.73
CA GLY A 168 -7.54 -5.21 5.81
C GLY A 168 -8.70 -6.21 5.65
N LYS A 169 -8.70 -7.33 6.38
CA LYS A 169 -9.82 -8.29 6.39
C LYS A 169 -10.66 -8.13 7.65
N LYS A 170 -11.98 -8.18 7.52
CA LYS A 170 -12.90 -8.17 8.66
C LYS A 170 -12.69 -9.42 9.53
N VAL A 171 -12.50 -9.21 10.83
CA VAL A 171 -12.38 -10.25 11.86
C VAL A 171 -13.79 -10.74 12.20
N GLN A 172 -14.10 -11.98 11.85
CA GLN A 172 -15.45 -12.51 12.01
C GLN A 172 -15.80 -12.75 13.49
N GLY A 173 -17.00 -12.31 13.88
CA GLY A 173 -17.52 -12.46 15.25
C GLY A 173 -16.96 -11.47 16.27
N ALA A 174 -15.94 -10.67 15.93
CA ALA A 174 -15.35 -9.71 16.86
C ALA A 174 -16.27 -8.54 17.20
N SER A 175 -16.39 -8.25 18.49
CA SER A 175 -17.09 -7.10 19.02
C SER A 175 -16.19 -5.86 19.01
N ALA A 176 -16.38 -4.97 18.01
CA ALA A 176 -15.60 -3.74 17.91
C ALA A 176 -15.66 -2.90 19.20
N SER A 177 -16.81 -2.83 19.88
CA SER A 177 -16.98 -2.01 21.10
C SER A 177 -16.12 -2.45 22.29
N SER A 178 -15.76 -3.73 22.38
CA SER A 178 -14.97 -4.29 23.48
C SER A 178 -13.58 -4.80 23.06
N PHE A 179 -13.25 -4.71 21.77
CA PHE A 179 -11.98 -5.20 21.21
C PHE A 179 -10.76 -4.49 21.79
N LYS A 180 -9.79 -5.28 22.27
CA LYS A 180 -8.51 -4.83 22.80
C LYS A 180 -7.39 -5.69 22.21
N VAL A 181 -6.41 -5.02 21.60
CA VAL A 181 -5.15 -5.68 21.21
C VAL A 181 -4.36 -5.94 22.48
N LEU A 182 -3.76 -7.14 22.58
CA LEU A 182 -2.91 -7.54 23.70
C LEU A 182 -1.45 -7.32 23.30
N SER A 183 -0.84 -8.26 22.57
CA SER A 183 0.49 -8.15 21.97
C SER A 183 0.76 -9.36 21.07
N ASN A 184 1.79 -9.27 20.22
CA ASN A 184 2.26 -10.35 19.35
C ASN A 184 1.13 -10.93 18.47
N GLY A 185 0.21 -10.08 18.02
CA GLY A 185 -0.93 -10.48 17.19
C GLY A 185 -2.11 -11.06 17.97
N TYR A 186 -2.00 -11.24 19.28
CA TYR A 186 -3.15 -11.58 20.11
C TYR A 186 -4.01 -10.35 20.39
N ALA A 187 -5.32 -10.56 20.34
CA ALA A 187 -6.32 -9.60 20.75
C ALA A 187 -7.48 -10.34 21.43
N LYS A 188 -8.38 -9.60 22.07
CA LYS A 188 -9.60 -10.16 22.63
C LYS A 188 -10.73 -9.17 22.56
N ASP A 189 -11.94 -9.67 22.67
CA ASP A 189 -13.09 -8.87 23.06
C ASP A 189 -13.67 -9.39 24.38
N SER A 190 -14.91 -9.05 24.72
CA SER A 190 -15.56 -9.53 25.95
C SER A 190 -15.81 -11.04 25.98
N TRP A 191 -15.82 -11.72 24.84
CA TRP A 191 -16.28 -13.10 24.69
C TRP A 191 -15.19 -14.03 24.20
N ASP A 192 -14.35 -13.54 23.30
CA ASP A 192 -13.45 -14.34 22.48
C ASP A 192 -12.02 -13.77 22.49
N THR A 193 -11.07 -14.66 22.25
CA THR A 193 -9.67 -14.32 21.97
C THR A 193 -9.39 -14.55 20.50
N TYR A 194 -8.55 -13.69 19.92
CA TYR A 194 -8.18 -13.72 18.51
C TYR A 194 -6.66 -13.75 18.38
N TYR A 195 -6.16 -14.44 17.37
CA TYR A 195 -4.77 -14.42 16.96
C TYR A 195 -4.70 -14.09 15.48
N MET A 196 -4.04 -12.97 15.14
CA MET A 196 -3.91 -12.47 13.77
C MET A 196 -5.25 -12.43 13.00
N GLY A 197 -6.31 -11.99 13.67
CA GLY A 197 -7.65 -11.86 13.10
C GLY A 197 -8.49 -13.14 13.07
N GLU A 198 -7.96 -14.27 13.55
CA GLU A 198 -8.70 -15.53 13.64
C GLU A 198 -9.11 -15.83 15.08
N LYS A 199 -10.34 -16.31 15.28
CA LYS A 199 -10.83 -16.67 16.62
C LYS A 199 -10.09 -17.91 17.16
N VAL A 200 -9.56 -17.80 18.36
CA VAL A 200 -8.91 -18.90 19.08
C VAL A 200 -9.99 -19.77 19.70
N HIS A 201 -9.97 -21.05 19.37
CA HIS A 201 -10.86 -22.04 19.96
C HIS A 201 -10.12 -22.73 21.09
N ASN A 202 -10.61 -22.58 22.32
CA ASN A 202 -10.14 -23.39 23.44
C ASN A 202 -10.87 -24.74 23.35
N GLY A 203 -10.10 -25.81 23.10
CA GLY A 203 -10.59 -27.20 23.17
C GLY A 203 -10.75 -27.69 24.60
#